data_AF-A0A7X8VCZ8-F1
#
_entry.id   AF-A0A7X8VCZ8-F1
#
_cell.length_a   1.000
_cell.length_b   1.000
_cell.length_c   1.000
_cell.angle_alpha   90.00
_cell.angle_beta   90.00
_cell.angle_gamma   90.00
#
_symmetry.space_group_name_H-M   'P 1'
#
loop_
_entity.id
_entity.type
_entity.pdbx_description
1 polymer ?
#
loop_
_entity_poly.entity_id
_entity_poly.type
_entity_poly.pdbx_seq_one_letter_code
_entity_poly.pdbx_strand_id
1 'polypeptide(L)'
;MKTYKKFCRLSSGHYLAMYITRHRQRSSNKHAACIVAICIFPSKRECNFWFRHQEQIISKGLNTWGMEGMLISVKWLKKLKKIIRPGDSLVIYWVDERRRRAFKFLERYGYKKGEYLDRPCYIFEKNNMAGL
;
A
#
# COMPACT_ATOMS: atom_id res chain seq x y z
N MET A 1 16.60 -3.99 -4.35
CA MET A 1 15.70 -3.61 -3.23
C MET A 1 14.77 -4.79 -2.96
N LYS A 2 14.73 -5.33 -1.73
CA LYS A 2 13.91 -6.52 -1.40
C LYS A 2 12.45 -6.09 -1.19
N THR A 3 11.54 -6.62 -2.00
CA THR A 3 10.08 -6.42 -1.82
C THR A 3 9.50 -7.60 -1.07
N TYR A 4 8.85 -7.32 0.07
CA TYR A 4 8.04 -8.30 0.77
C TYR A 4 6.66 -8.41 0.13
N LYS A 5 6.13 -9.64 0.03
CA LYS A 5 4.85 -9.91 -0.63
C LYS A 5 3.94 -10.69 0.30
N LYS A 6 2.67 -10.33 0.32
CA LYS A 6 1.63 -11.05 1.05
C LYS A 6 0.44 -11.28 0.15
N PHE A 7 -0.10 -12.49 0.17
CA PHE A 7 -1.26 -12.89 -0.63
C PHE A 7 -2.36 -13.48 0.24
N CYS A 8 -3.61 -13.36 -0.20
CA CYS A 8 -4.77 -14.03 0.37
C CYS A 8 -5.78 -14.29 -0.75
N ARG A 9 -6.36 -15.49 -0.77
CA ARG A 9 -7.47 -15.82 -1.66
C ARG A 9 -8.76 -15.30 -1.02
N LEU A 10 -9.54 -14.53 -1.77
CA LEU A 10 -10.83 -13.99 -1.36
C LEU A 10 -11.93 -15.01 -1.59
N SER A 11 -13.09 -14.79 -0.97
CA SER A 11 -14.29 -15.64 -1.17
C SER A 11 -14.69 -15.75 -2.65
N SER A 12 -14.40 -14.71 -3.43
CA SER A 12 -14.61 -14.66 -4.87
C SER A 12 -13.68 -15.53 -5.73
N GLY A 13 -12.73 -16.23 -5.11
CA GLY A 13 -11.67 -16.95 -5.80
C GLY A 13 -10.51 -16.09 -6.30
N HIS A 14 -10.65 -14.76 -6.30
CA HIS A 14 -9.57 -13.82 -6.65
C HIS A 14 -8.48 -13.79 -5.56
N TYR A 15 -7.32 -13.26 -5.91
CA TYR A 15 -6.20 -13.03 -5.00
C TYR A 15 -6.03 -11.55 -4.67
N LEU A 16 -6.10 -11.24 -3.38
CA LEU A 16 -5.57 -10.00 -2.82
C LEU A 16 -4.06 -10.13 -2.63
N ALA A 17 -3.31 -9.14 -3.09
CA ALA A 17 -1.88 -9.03 -2.89
C ALA A 17 -1.50 -7.68 -2.25
N MET A 18 -0.55 -7.71 -1.34
CA MET A 18 0.12 -6.54 -0.78
C MET A 18 1.63 -6.68 -0.96
N TYR A 19 2.24 -5.67 -1.58
CA TYR A 19 3.67 -5.56 -1.81
C TYR A 19 4.21 -4.44 -0.95
N ILE A 20 5.32 -4.69 -0.25
CA ILE A 20 5.97 -3.73 0.62
C ILE A 20 7.42 -3.58 0.19
N THR A 21 7.77 -2.37 -0.22
CA THR A 21 9.07 -2.03 -0.73
C THR A 21 9.67 -0.93 0.15
N ARG A 22 10.79 -1.23 0.81
CA ARG A 22 11.45 -0.27 1.70
C ARG A 22 12.39 0.63 0.91
N HIS A 23 12.04 1.90 0.81
CA HIS A 23 12.82 2.95 0.17
C HIS A 23 13.52 3.79 1.25
N ARG A 24 14.87 3.75 1.27
CA ARG A 24 15.67 4.60 2.18
C ARG A 24 15.85 5.95 1.53
N GLN A 25 15.55 7.04 2.24
CA GLN A 25 15.84 8.37 1.72
C GLN A 25 17.36 8.58 1.72
N ARG A 26 17.92 9.00 0.58
CA ARG A 26 19.37 9.25 0.43
C ARG A 26 19.89 10.30 1.42
N SER A 27 19.06 11.24 1.84
CA SER A 27 19.43 12.34 2.74
C SER A 27 19.37 11.99 4.23
N SER A 28 18.66 10.92 4.63
CA SER A 28 18.64 10.48 6.02
C SER A 28 18.79 8.96 6.10
N ASN A 29 19.95 8.49 6.55
CA ASN A 29 20.20 7.06 6.79
C ASN A 29 19.31 6.47 7.90
N LYS A 30 18.52 7.31 8.60
CA LYS A 30 17.71 6.93 9.76
C LYS A 30 16.27 6.58 9.41
N HIS A 31 15.69 7.16 8.35
CA HIS A 31 14.26 7.02 8.06
C HIS A 31 14.00 6.39 6.69
N ALA A 32 13.03 5.49 6.62
CA ALA A 32 12.62 4.86 5.39
C ALA A 32 11.12 5.02 5.13
N ALA A 33 10.78 5.23 3.85
CA ALA A 33 9.42 5.07 3.37
C ALA A 33 9.19 3.60 3.00
N CYS A 34 8.21 2.97 3.62
CA CYS A 34 7.70 1.68 3.20
C CYS A 34 6.58 1.93 2.19
N ILE A 35 6.91 1.80 0.90
CA ILE A 35 5.96 1.90 -0.19
C ILE A 35 5.11 0.64 -0.19
N VAL A 36 3.79 0.80 -0.09
CA VAL A 36 2.81 -0.29 -0.05
C VAL A 36 1.93 -0.22 -1.29
N ALA A 37 1.96 -1.28 -2.08
CA ALA A 37 1.07 -1.46 -3.22
C ALA A 37 0.08 -2.60 -2.95
N ILE A 38 -1.19 -2.37 -3.25
CA ILE A 38 -2.27 -3.34 -3.00
C ILE A 38 -3.04 -3.55 -4.29
N CYS A 39 -3.29 -4.79 -4.67
CA CYS A 39 -4.10 -5.14 -5.83
C CYS A 39 -4.90 -6.42 -5.61
N ILE A 40 -5.94 -6.59 -6.42
CA ILE A 40 -6.78 -7.78 -6.46
C ILE A 40 -6.86 -8.24 -7.91
N PHE A 41 -6.51 -9.51 -8.18
CA PHE A 41 -6.56 -10.10 -9.51
C PHE A 41 -6.98 -11.58 -9.43
N PRO A 42 -7.48 -12.17 -10.52
CA PRO A 42 -7.87 -13.59 -10.54
C PRO A 42 -6.77 -14.56 -10.09
N SER A 43 -5.49 -14.23 -10.32
CA SER A 43 -4.36 -15.09 -9.98
C SER A 43 -3.18 -14.36 -9.32
N LYS A 44 -2.37 -15.10 -8.54
CA LYS A 44 -1.08 -14.59 -8.02
C LYS A 44 -0.14 -14.15 -9.14
N ARG A 45 -0.19 -14.80 -10.31
CA ARG A 45 0.66 -14.48 -11.46
C ARG A 45 0.33 -13.09 -11.99
N GLU A 46 -0.95 -12.78 -12.16
CA GLU A 46 -1.41 -11.45 -12.59
C GLU A 46 -1.11 -10.37 -11.55
N CYS A 47 -1.29 -10.66 -10.25
CA CYS A 47 -0.87 -9.71 -9.20
C CYS A 47 0.62 -9.35 -9.34
N ASN A 48 1.48 -10.34 -9.58
CA ASN A 48 2.92 -10.12 -9.71
C ASN A 48 3.27 -9.40 -11.02
N PHE A 49 2.57 -9.75 -12.11
CA PHE A 49 2.71 -9.07 -13.39
C PHE A 49 2.36 -7.59 -13.25
N TRP A 50 1.20 -7.27 -12.68
CA TRP A 50 0.79 -5.90 -12.38
C TRP A 50 1.83 -5.14 -11.55
N PHE A 51 2.34 -5.74 -10.46
CA PHE A 51 3.32 -5.08 -9.60
C PHE A 51 4.64 -4.74 -10.32
N ARG A 52 5.06 -5.58 -11.28
CA ARG A 52 6.29 -5.34 -12.07
C ARG A 52 6.10 -4.28 -13.15
N HIS A 53 4.87 -4.02 -13.59
CA HIS A 53 4.56 -3.14 -14.71
C HIS A 53 3.71 -1.94 -14.27
N GLN A 54 3.85 -1.47 -13.02
CA GLN A 54 3.06 -0.35 -12.48
C GLN A 54 3.27 0.97 -13.22
N GLU A 55 4.39 1.13 -13.95
CA GLU A 55 4.69 2.32 -14.75
C GLU A 55 3.91 2.37 -16.05
N GLN A 56 3.35 1.24 -16.49
CA GLN A 56 2.40 1.23 -17.58
C GLN A 56 1.07 1.71 -17.00
N ILE A 57 0.45 2.71 -17.63
CA ILE A 57 -0.90 3.17 -17.30
C ILE A 57 -1.83 1.98 -17.57
N ILE A 58 -2.04 1.13 -16.56
CA ILE A 58 -2.90 -0.03 -16.72
C ILE A 58 -4.30 0.51 -16.90
N SER A 59 -4.86 0.22 -18.07
CA SER A 59 -6.19 0.60 -18.50
C SER A 59 -7.20 0.33 -17.39
N LYS A 60 -8.28 1.14 -17.39
CA LYS A 60 -9.38 1.12 -16.43
C LYS A 60 -9.91 -0.31 -16.23
N GLY A 61 -9.32 -1.05 -15.29
CA GLY A 61 -9.79 -2.38 -14.95
C GLY A 61 -11.17 -2.31 -14.32
N LEU A 62 -12.04 -3.27 -14.67
CA LEU A 62 -13.27 -3.55 -13.93
C LEU A 62 -12.92 -3.62 -12.45
N ASN A 63 -13.73 -2.98 -11.59
CA ASN A 63 -13.57 -3.11 -10.15
C ASN A 63 -13.72 -4.58 -9.84
N THR A 64 -12.63 -5.29 -9.62
CA THR A 64 -12.70 -6.66 -9.19
C THR A 64 -12.52 -6.74 -7.69
N TRP A 65 -13.60 -6.33 -7.00
CA TRP A 65 -14.17 -7.00 -5.81
C TRP A 65 -13.33 -6.82 -4.54
N GLY A 66 -13.75 -6.03 -3.56
CA GLY A 66 -14.98 -6.14 -2.80
C GLY A 66 -14.61 -5.71 -1.37
N MET A 67 -15.58 -5.27 -0.56
CA MET A 67 -15.31 -4.81 0.81
C MET A 67 -14.43 -5.77 1.62
N GLU A 68 -14.52 -7.08 1.35
CA GLU A 68 -13.63 -8.12 1.90
C GLU A 68 -12.12 -7.79 1.70
N GLY A 69 -11.68 -7.58 0.46
CA GLY A 69 -10.27 -7.33 0.14
C GLY A 69 -9.76 -6.03 0.79
N MET A 70 -10.64 -5.02 0.86
CA MET A 70 -10.37 -3.76 1.55
C MET A 70 -10.22 -3.98 3.06
N LEU A 71 -11.14 -4.69 3.72
CA LEU A 71 -11.08 -5.00 5.15
C LEU A 71 -9.83 -5.81 5.52
N ILE A 72 -9.47 -6.80 4.70
CA ILE A 72 -8.24 -7.58 4.89
C ILE A 72 -7.00 -6.69 4.73
N SER A 73 -6.99 -5.83 3.72
CA SER A 73 -5.92 -4.85 3.49
C SER A 73 -5.72 -3.94 4.69
N VAL A 74 -6.81 -3.43 5.27
CA VAL A 74 -6.76 -2.62 6.50
C VAL A 74 -6.16 -3.39 7.67
N LYS A 75 -6.56 -4.64 7.87
CA LYS A 75 -5.98 -5.49 8.92
C LYS A 75 -4.47 -5.66 8.72
N TRP A 76 -4.02 -5.83 7.48
CA TRP A 76 -2.59 -5.93 7.17
C TRP A 76 -1.85 -4.62 7.39
N LEU A 77 -2.41 -3.50 6.94
CA LEU A 77 -1.85 -2.17 7.17
C LEU A 77 -1.73 -1.86 8.67
N LYS A 78 -2.75 -2.17 9.48
CA LYS A 78 -2.68 -2.03 10.95
C LYS A 78 -1.54 -2.84 11.56
N LYS A 79 -1.32 -4.08 11.10
CA LYS A 79 -0.17 -4.89 11.54
C LYS A 79 1.14 -4.27 11.09
N LEU A 80 1.21 -3.77 9.86
CA LEU A 80 2.39 -3.10 9.31
C LEU A 80 2.76 -1.83 10.10
N LYS A 81 1.78 -1.00 10.46
CA LYS A 81 1.97 0.18 11.32
C LYS A 81 2.64 -0.15 12.66
N LYS A 82 2.30 -1.30 13.25
CA LYS A 82 2.90 -1.74 14.53
C LYS A 82 4.37 -2.12 14.39
N ILE A 83 4.77 -2.70 13.25
CA ILE A 83 6.12 -3.25 13.04
C ILE A 83 7.12 -2.28 12.40
N ILE A 84 6.67 -1.23 11.70
CA ILE A 84 7.62 -0.23 11.17
C ILE A 84 8.29 0.55 12.31
N ARG A 85 9.49 1.09 12.06
CA ARG A 85 10.25 1.81 13.09
C ARG A 85 9.64 3.19 13.34
N PRO A 86 9.82 3.76 14.55
CA PRO A 86 9.57 5.18 14.77
C PRO A 86 10.33 6.04 13.73
N GLY A 87 9.68 7.05 13.20
CA GLY A 87 10.16 7.91 12.12
C GLY A 87 10.09 7.30 10.71
N ASP A 88 9.80 6.00 10.56
CA ASP A 88 9.46 5.45 9.24
C ASP A 88 8.04 5.86 8.83
N SER A 89 7.81 5.91 7.52
CA SER A 89 6.48 6.16 6.95
C SER A 89 5.95 4.96 6.16
N LEU A 90 4.63 4.85 6.07
CA LEU A 90 3.94 4.02 5.09
C LEU A 90 3.41 4.92 3.99
N VAL A 91 3.71 4.60 2.74
CA VAL A 91 3.27 5.36 1.57
C VAL A 91 2.42 4.46 0.69
N ILE A 92 1.16 4.84 0.46
CA ILE A 92 0.22 4.10 -0.39
C ILE A 92 -0.13 4.99 -1.59
N TYR A 93 0.35 4.61 -2.77
CA TYR A 93 0.02 5.29 -4.02
C TYR A 93 -1.36 4.91 -4.54
N TRP A 94 -1.97 5.85 -5.25
CA TRP A 94 -3.05 5.56 -6.19
C TRP A 94 -2.62 6.03 -7.57
N VAL A 95 -3.04 5.29 -8.60
CA VAL A 95 -2.74 5.62 -9.99
C VAL A 95 -3.95 6.20 -10.72
N ASP A 96 -5.12 6.23 -10.06
CA ASP A 96 -6.35 6.76 -10.63
C ASP A 96 -7.33 7.23 -9.54
N GLU A 97 -8.31 8.02 -9.97
CA GLU A 97 -9.33 8.62 -9.11
C GLU A 97 -10.21 7.59 -8.38
N ARG A 98 -10.48 6.44 -9.01
CA ARG A 98 -11.30 5.39 -8.42
C ARG A 98 -10.56 4.73 -7.26
N ARG A 99 -9.28 4.39 -7.44
CA ARG A 99 -8.41 3.89 -6.37
C ARG A 99 -8.24 4.95 -5.28
N ARG A 100 -8.11 6.23 -5.63
CA ARG A 100 -8.09 7.33 -4.65
C ARG A 100 -9.33 7.32 -3.76
N ARG A 101 -10.53 7.22 -4.34
CA ARG A 101 -11.80 7.11 -3.60
C ARG A 101 -11.85 5.84 -2.76
N ALA A 102 -11.43 4.72 -3.36
CA ALA A 102 -11.36 3.44 -2.68
C ALA A 102 -10.44 3.49 -1.46
N PHE A 103 -9.41 4.34 -1.45
CA PHE A 103 -8.48 4.52 -0.32
C PHE A 103 -8.80 5.70 0.59
N LYS A 104 -9.83 6.52 0.29
CA LYS A 104 -10.22 7.68 1.12
C LYS A 104 -10.50 7.30 2.58
N PHE A 105 -11.01 6.11 2.83
CA PHE A 105 -11.25 5.61 4.18
C PHE A 105 -9.97 5.51 5.03
N LEU A 106 -8.77 5.46 4.43
CA LEU A 106 -7.49 5.42 5.15
C LEU A 106 -7.28 6.66 6.01
N GLU A 107 -7.92 7.78 5.67
CA GLU A 107 -7.95 8.99 6.49
C GLU A 107 -8.47 8.71 7.91
N ARG A 108 -9.49 7.85 8.04
CA ARG A 108 -10.02 7.39 9.35
C ARG A 108 -9.02 6.57 10.16
N TYR A 109 -7.95 6.09 9.52
CA TYR A 109 -6.89 5.30 10.13
C TYR A 109 -5.59 6.09 10.33
N GLY A 110 -5.66 7.42 10.24
CA GLY A 110 -4.54 8.34 10.49
C GLY A 110 -3.59 8.50 9.32
N TYR A 111 -3.94 8.02 8.13
CA TYR A 111 -3.21 8.39 6.91
C TYR A 111 -3.63 9.79 6.47
N LYS A 112 -2.68 10.56 5.94
CA LYS A 112 -2.93 11.89 5.38
C LYS A 112 -2.68 11.87 3.89
N LYS A 113 -3.44 12.65 3.13
CA LYS A 113 -3.10 12.91 1.73
C LYS A 113 -1.79 13.68 1.68
N GLY A 114 -0.93 13.34 0.73
CA GLY A 114 0.30 14.04 0.48
C GLY A 114 0.87 13.63 -0.87
N GLU A 115 2.16 13.90 -1.04
CA GLU A 115 2.90 13.60 -2.23
C GLU A 115 4.22 12.93 -1.82
N TYR A 116 4.62 11.90 -2.56
CA TYR A 116 5.90 11.22 -2.37
C TYR A 116 6.43 10.84 -3.74
N LEU A 117 7.70 11.18 -4.05
CA LEU A 117 8.30 11.01 -5.38
C LEU A 117 7.40 11.58 -6.50
N ASP A 118 6.92 12.81 -6.31
CA ASP A 118 6.09 13.57 -7.27
C ASP A 118 4.78 12.86 -7.66
N ARG A 119 4.30 11.97 -6.79
CA ARG A 119 3.07 11.20 -6.99
C ARG A 119 2.12 11.36 -5.81
N PRO A 120 0.83 11.59 -6.08
CA PRO A 120 -0.16 11.76 -5.03
C PRO A 120 -0.38 10.44 -4.28
N CYS A 121 -0.35 10.49 -2.95
CA CYS A 121 -0.37 9.30 -2.10
C CYS A 121 -1.01 9.53 -0.72
N TYR A 122 -1.29 8.43 -0.02
CA TYR A 122 -1.68 8.45 1.39
C TYR A 122 -0.48 8.06 2.23
N ILE A 123 -0.08 8.93 3.14
CA ILE A 123 1.10 8.77 3.98
C ILE A 123 0.67 8.58 5.43
N PHE A 124 1.22 7.57 6.09
CA PHE A 124 1.18 7.44 7.55
C PHE A 124 2.59 7.54 8.09
N GLU A 125 2.85 8.53 8.94
CA GLU A 125 4.13 8.67 9.64
C GLU A 125 4.02 8.04 11.02
N LYS A 126 4.97 7.17 11.35
CA LYS A 126 5.03 6.64 12.71
C LYS A 126 5.76 7.64 13.58
N ASN A 127 5.02 8.36 14.40
CA ASN A 127 5.59 9.30 15.37
C ASN A 127 6.63 8.61 16.25
N ASN A 128 7.67 9.36 16.63
CA ASN A 128 8.63 9.01 17.67
C ASN A 128 7.98 9.11 19.06
N MET A 129 6.90 8.37 19.31
CA MET A 129 6.40 8.20 20.68
C MET A 129 6.88 6.86 21.21
N ALA A 130 8.16 6.84 21.56
CA ALA A 130 8.73 5.94 22.55
C ALA A 130 9.41 6.86 23.57
N GLY A 131 8.70 7.17 24.66
CA GLY A 131 9.20 8.07 25.71
C GLY A 131 8.12 8.96 26.32
N LEU A 132 7.10 8.33 26.92
CA LEU A 132 6.48 8.81 28.15
C LEU A 132 6.42 7.62 29.10
#